data_AF-A0A926T1B7-F1
#
_entry.id   AF-A0A926T1B7-F1
#
_cell.length_a   1.000
_cell.length_b   1.000
_cell.length_c   1.000
_cell.angle_alpha   90.00
_cell.angle_beta   90.00
_cell.angle_gamma   90.00
#
_symmetry.space_group_name_H-M   'P 1'
#
loop_
_entity.id
_entity.type
_entity.pdbx_description
1 polymer ?
#
loop_
_entity_poly.entity_id
_entity_poly.type
_entity_poly.pdbx_seq_one_letter_code
_entity_poly.pdbx_strand_id
1 'polypeptide(L)'
;MDMQALRKRAGLSRIEVAFRLAISETSVRNWEAGRTPPTMTVQKYLEALRLFKCTPEELANASNKSMLEHQQRQAGRSNRVNSNEIGEVAVQRSYTVKKMDA
;
A
#
# COMPACT_ATOMS: atom_id res chain seq x y z
N MET A 1 8.19 -9.99 -4.27
CA MET A 1 6.76 -10.27 -4.49
C MET A 1 5.98 -9.51 -3.43
N ASP A 2 4.85 -8.86 -3.74
CA ASP A 2 3.97 -8.25 -2.73
C ASP A 2 2.92 -9.26 -2.22
N MET A 3 2.11 -8.88 -1.24
CA MET A 3 1.07 -9.77 -0.66
C MET A 3 0.03 -10.24 -1.69
N GLN A 4 -0.33 -9.41 -2.67
CA GLN A 4 -1.30 -9.78 -3.71
C GLN A 4 -0.71 -10.83 -4.66
N ALA A 5 0.54 -10.63 -5.07
CA ALA A 5 1.27 -11.56 -5.90
C ALA A 5 1.52 -12.89 -5.16
N LEU A 6 1.78 -12.85 -3.84
CA LEU A 6 1.90 -14.04 -3.00
C LEU A 6 0.62 -14.87 -2.98
N ARG A 7 -0.54 -14.22 -2.74
CA ARG A 7 -1.84 -14.91 -2.80
C ARG A 7 -2.12 -15.49 -4.18
N LYS A 8 -1.89 -14.70 -5.24
CA LYS A 8 -2.15 -15.14 -6.63
C LYS A 8 -1.28 -16.34 -7.01
N ARG A 9 -0.01 -16.36 -6.59
CA ARG A 9 0.89 -17.53 -6.76
C ARG A 9 0.31 -18.80 -6.12
N ALA A 10 -0.36 -18.66 -4.99
CA ALA A 10 -1.02 -19.76 -4.30
C ALA A 10 -2.37 -20.17 -4.94
N GLY A 11 -2.86 -19.45 -5.97
CA GLY A 11 -4.12 -19.75 -6.65
C GLY A 11 -5.37 -19.41 -5.85
N LEU A 12 -5.26 -18.51 -4.85
CA LEU A 12 -6.34 -18.20 -3.92
C LEU A 12 -7.03 -16.89 -4.28
N SER A 13 -8.33 -16.79 -4.05
CA SER A 13 -9.08 -15.53 -3.95
C SER A 13 -8.91 -14.88 -2.57
N ARG A 14 -9.28 -13.60 -2.43
CA ARG A 14 -9.25 -12.91 -1.12
C ARG A 14 -10.24 -13.54 -0.14
N ILE A 15 -11.42 -13.92 -0.63
CA ILE A 15 -12.47 -14.57 0.15
C ILE A 15 -11.98 -15.90 0.71
N GLU A 16 -11.29 -16.73 -0.09
CA GLU A 16 -10.74 -17.99 0.40
C GLU A 16 -9.69 -17.80 1.51
N VAL A 17 -8.83 -16.79 1.39
CA VAL A 17 -7.87 -16.43 2.44
C VAL A 17 -8.59 -15.99 3.71
N ALA A 18 -9.57 -15.10 3.56
CA ALA A 18 -10.36 -14.57 4.67
C ALA A 18 -11.08 -15.69 5.43
N PHE A 19 -11.74 -16.58 4.67
CA PHE A 19 -12.43 -17.75 5.21
C PHE A 19 -11.48 -18.69 5.96
N ARG A 20 -10.35 -19.07 5.35
CA ARG A 20 -9.42 -20.04 5.95
C ARG A 20 -8.68 -19.49 7.17
N LEU A 21 -8.42 -18.18 7.24
CA LEU A 21 -7.79 -17.54 8.40
C LEU A 21 -8.79 -16.98 9.40
N ALA A 22 -10.10 -17.16 9.18
CA ALA A 22 -11.18 -16.58 9.97
C ALA A 22 -10.97 -15.08 10.25
N ILE A 23 -10.79 -14.29 9.19
CA ILE A 23 -10.64 -12.83 9.19
C ILE A 23 -11.58 -12.21 8.16
N SER A 24 -11.75 -10.89 8.17
CA SER A 24 -12.54 -10.21 7.14
C SER A 24 -11.79 -10.17 5.80
N GLU A 25 -12.53 -10.19 4.68
CA GLU A 25 -11.94 -9.96 3.35
C GLU A 25 -11.29 -8.57 3.28
N THR A 26 -11.87 -7.58 3.96
CA THR A 26 -11.31 -6.22 4.10
C THR A 26 -9.91 -6.25 4.73
N SER A 27 -9.65 -7.13 5.71
CA SER A 27 -8.32 -7.32 6.29
C SER A 27 -7.32 -7.77 5.24
N VAL A 28 -7.67 -8.79 4.44
CA VAL A 28 -6.81 -9.27 3.33
C VAL A 28 -6.56 -8.16 2.32
N ARG A 29 -7.60 -7.41 1.94
CA ARG A 29 -7.48 -6.26 1.03
C ARG A 29 -6.55 -5.19 1.60
N ASN A 30 -6.62 -4.90 2.90
CA ASN A 30 -5.76 -3.91 3.54
C ASN A 30 -4.29 -4.36 3.60
N TRP A 31 -4.04 -5.65 3.80
CA TRP A 31 -2.69 -6.23 3.71
C TRP A 31 -2.11 -6.08 2.31
N GLU A 32 -2.87 -6.47 1.28
CA GLU A 32 -2.45 -6.34 -0.11
C GLU A 32 -2.20 -4.88 -0.52
N ALA A 33 -3.05 -3.97 -0.05
CA ALA A 33 -2.92 -2.55 -0.34
C ALA A 33 -1.78 -1.87 0.43
N GLY A 34 -1.16 -2.56 1.40
CA GLY A 34 -0.13 -2.03 2.28
C GLY A 34 -0.62 -1.00 3.29
N ARG A 35 -1.92 -1.02 3.63
CA ARG A 35 -2.50 -0.09 4.60
C ARG A 35 -2.22 -0.51 6.04
N THR A 36 -2.19 -1.82 6.27
CA THR A 36 -1.93 -2.41 7.59
C THR A 36 -1.11 -3.69 7.40
N PRO A 37 -0.13 -3.98 8.28
CA PRO A 37 0.56 -5.26 8.26
C PRO A 37 -0.39 -6.41 8.67
N PRO A 38 -0.10 -7.66 8.27
CA PRO A 38 -0.79 -8.82 8.80
C PRO A 38 -0.59 -8.97 10.31
N THR A 39 -1.67 -8.81 11.07
CA THR A 39 -1.70 -9.07 12.52
C THR A 39 -2.56 -10.30 12.78
N MET A 40 -1.98 -11.31 13.43
CA MET A 40 -2.66 -12.58 13.67
C MET A 40 -2.04 -13.35 14.82
N THR A 41 -2.77 -14.35 15.35
CA THR A 41 -2.25 -15.26 16.36
C THR A 41 -1.18 -16.17 15.78
N VAL A 42 -0.34 -16.77 16.63
CA VAL A 42 0.69 -17.73 16.20
C VAL A 42 0.09 -18.90 15.40
N GLN A 43 -1.09 -19.37 15.80
CA GLN A 43 -1.83 -20.42 15.09
C GLN A 43 -2.18 -19.99 13.64
N LYS A 44 -2.78 -18.81 13.48
CA LYS A 44 -3.12 -18.26 12.17
C LYS A 44 -1.88 -17.96 11.32
N TYR A 45 -0.77 -17.61 11.95
CA TYR A 45 0.51 -17.43 11.26
C TYR A 45 0.98 -18.74 10.61
N LEU A 46 0.94 -19.86 11.34
CA LEU A 46 1.26 -21.18 10.77
C LEU A 46 0.30 -21.57 9.65
N GLU A 47 -0.99 -21.30 9.80
CA GLU A 47 -2.00 -21.53 8.77
C GLU A 47 -1.72 -20.68 7.52
N ALA A 48 -1.34 -19.41 7.68
CA ALA A 48 -0.99 -18.53 6.58
C ALA A 48 0.23 -19.03 5.80
N LEU A 49 1.28 -19.51 6.47
CA LEU A 49 2.45 -20.09 5.81
C LEU A 49 2.08 -21.31 4.94
N ARG A 50 1.25 -22.20 5.49
CA ARG A 50 0.74 -23.39 4.77
C ARG A 50 -0.16 -22.99 3.60
N LEU A 51 -1.05 -22.02 3.82
CA LEU A 51 -2.02 -21.55 2.86
C LEU A 51 -1.35 -20.88 1.65
N PHE A 52 -0.39 -19.99 1.90
CA PHE A 52 0.35 -19.30 0.84
C PHE A 52 1.50 -20.13 0.24
N LYS A 53 1.82 -21.28 0.83
CA LYS A 53 2.95 -22.14 0.42
C LYS A 53 4.24 -21.32 0.35
N CYS A 54 4.57 -20.69 1.47
CA CYS A 54 5.68 -19.76 1.57
C CYS A 54 6.47 -19.92 2.87
N THR A 55 7.70 -19.43 2.88
CA THR A 55 8.51 -19.37 4.11
C THR A 55 8.15 -18.14 4.95
N PRO A 56 8.52 -18.12 6.25
CA PRO A 56 8.47 -16.92 7.08
C PRO A 56 9.06 -15.66 6.41
N GLU A 57 10.23 -15.79 5.78
CA GLU A 57 10.92 -14.68 5.13
C GLU A 57 10.15 -14.19 3.91
N GLU A 58 9.58 -15.10 3.11
CA GLU A 58 8.76 -14.72 1.95
C GLU A 58 7.51 -13.93 2.38
N LEU A 59 6.83 -14.36 3.45
CA LEU A 59 5.66 -13.66 3.98
C LEU A 59 6.04 -12.27 4.54
N ALA A 60 7.13 -12.19 5.30
CA ALA A 60 7.63 -10.93 5.85
C ALA A 60 8.02 -9.94 4.74
N ASN A 61 8.75 -10.41 3.73
CA ASN A 61 9.15 -9.61 2.57
C ASN A 61 7.95 -9.13 1.76
N ALA A 62 6.94 -9.97 1.57
CA ALA A 62 5.71 -9.61 0.87
C ALA A 62 4.93 -8.51 1.59
N SER A 63 4.80 -8.63 2.92
CA SER A 63 4.20 -7.61 3.78
C SER A 63 4.96 -6.29 3.67
N ASN A 64 6.29 -6.31 3.87
CA ASN A 64 7.13 -5.12 3.79
C ASN A 64 7.05 -4.43 2.43
N LYS A 65 7.05 -5.22 1.34
CA LYS A 65 6.91 -4.68 -0.02
C LYS A 65 5.57 -3.95 -0.21
N SER A 66 4.45 -4.57 0.18
CA SER A 66 3.13 -3.92 0.10
C SER A 66 3.08 -2.60 0.89
N MET A 67 3.65 -2.57 2.10
CA MET A 67 3.71 -1.36 2.93
C MET A 67 4.54 -0.24 2.29
N LEU A 68 5.73 -0.56 1.76
CA LEU A 68 6.60 0.40 1.07
C LEU A 68 5.92 0.99 -0.18
N GLU A 69 5.26 0.15 -0.98
CA GLU A 69 4.51 0.60 -2.15
C GLU A 69 3.35 1.53 -1.77
N HIS A 70 2.71 1.32 -0.60
CA HIS A 70 1.69 2.23 -0.08
C HIS A 70 2.27 3.58 0.33
N GLN A 71 3.38 3.57 1.07
CA GLN A 71 4.07 4.79 1.50
C GLN A 71 4.54 5.62 0.30
N GLN A 72 5.13 4.99 -0.72
CA GLN A 72 5.56 5.67 -1.95
C GLN A 72 4.39 6.33 -2.68
N ARG A 73 3.23 5.65 -2.77
CA ARG A 73 2.02 6.22 -3.38
C ARG A 73 1.52 7.45 -2.61
N GLN A 74 1.60 7.43 -1.27
CA GLN A 74 1.19 8.56 -0.43
C GLN A 74 2.20 9.73 -0.53
N ALA A 75 3.50 9.45 -0.57
CA ALA A 75 4.54 10.46 -0.75
C ALA A 75 4.43 11.15 -2.11
N GLY A 76 4.20 10.40 -3.20
CA GLY A 76 3.97 10.95 -4.53
C GLY A 76 2.68 11.79 -4.62
N ARG A 77 1.65 11.45 -3.85
CA ARG A 77 0.43 12.27 -3.73
C ARG A 77 0.73 13.61 -3.06
N SER A 78 1.48 13.61 -1.95
CA SER A 78 1.91 14.84 -1.27
C SER A 78 2.73 15.74 -2.21
N ASN A 79 3.65 15.15 -2.96
CA ASN A 79 4.49 15.91 -3.89
C ASN A 79 3.69 16.53 -5.06
N ARG A 80 2.64 15.86 -5.56
CA ARG A 80 1.74 16.43 -6.58
C ARG A 80 0.87 17.58 -6.06
N VAL A 81 0.44 17.52 -4.81
CA VAL A 81 -0.33 18.62 -4.18
C VAL A 81 0.58 19.84 -4.01
N ASN A 82 1.81 19.63 -3.52
CA ASN A 82 2.78 20.72 -3.33
C ASN A 82 3.19 21.38 -4.67
N SER A 83 3.39 20.61 -5.75
CA SER A 83 3.72 21.19 -7.05
C SER A 83 2.61 22.06 -7.65
N ASN A 84 1.34 21.71 -7.40
CA ASN A 84 0.21 22.50 -7.90
C ASN A 84 0.05 23.82 -7.13
N GLU A 85 0.28 23.83 -5.82
CA GLU A 85 0.25 25.06 -5.01
C GLU A 85 1.43 26.00 -5.34
N ILE A 86 2.65 25.47 -5.54
CA ILE A 86 3.80 26.28 -5.98
C ILE A 86 3.55 26.87 -7.38
N GLY A 87 2.91 26.11 -8.28
CA GLY A 87 2.54 26.58 -9.61
C GLY A 87 1.58 27.77 -9.57
N GLU A 88 0.53 27.73 -8.75
CA GLU A 88 -0.41 28.85 -8.60
C GLU A 88 0.24 30.08 -7.94
N VAL A 89 1.07 29.90 -6.90
CA VAL A 89 1.75 31.02 -6.22
C VAL A 89 2.78 31.68 -7.13
N ALA A 90 3.55 30.90 -7.92
CA ALA A 90 4.53 31.43 -8.88
C ALA A 90 3.85 32.21 -10.02
N VAL A 91 2.73 31.69 -10.52
CA VAL A 91 1.91 32.36 -11.53
C VAL A 91 1.37 33.69 -10.99
N GLN A 92 0.82 33.72 -9.77
CA GLN A 92 0.29 34.94 -9.15
C GLN A 92 1.37 36.01 -8.91
N ARG A 93 2.58 35.62 -8.46
CA ARG A 93 3.70 36.54 -8.25
C ARG A 93 4.19 37.19 -9.55
N SER A 94 4.17 36.45 -10.66
CA SER A 94 4.57 36.96 -11.98
C SER A 94 3.61 38.02 -12.54
N TYR A 95 2.31 37.93 -12.23
CA TYR A 95 1.32 38.93 -12.65
C TYR A 95 1.39 40.22 -11.84
N THR A 96 1.78 40.16 -10.56
CA THR A 96 1.89 41.36 -9.71
C THR A 96 3.11 42.20 -10.07
N VAL A 97 4.25 41.58 -10.40
CA VAL A 97 5.48 42.30 -10.77
C VAL A 97 5.30 43.08 -12.08
N LYS A 98 4.54 42.55 -13.05
CA LYS A 98 4.25 43.26 -14.32
C LYS A 98 3.34 44.48 -14.21
N LYS A 99 2.70 44.73 -13.05
CA LYS A 99 1.78 45.86 -12.85
C LYS A 99 2.38 47.07 -12.12
N MET A 100 3.67 47.03 -11.75
CA MET A 100 4.33 48.14 -11.03
C MET A 100 5.28 48.97 -11.90
N ASP A 101 5.50 48.58 -13.16
CA ASP A 101 6.40 49.27 -14.11
C ASP A 101 5.65 50.02 -15.24
N ALA A 102 4.48 50.61 -14.93
CA ALA A 102 3.72 51.46 -15.86
C ALA A 102 3.30 52.78 -15.20
#